data_AF-A0A5D2D225-F1
#
_entry.id   AF-A0A5D2D225-F1
#
_cell.length_a   1.000
_cell.length_b   1.000
_cell.length_c   1.000
_cell.angle_alpha   90.00
_cell.angle_beta   90.00
_cell.angle_gamma   90.00
#
_symmetry.space_group_name_H-M   'P 1'
#
loop_
_entity.id
_entity.type
_entity.pdbx_description
1 polymer ?
#
loop_
_entity_poly.entity_id
_entity_poly.type
_entity_poly.pdbx_seq_one_letter_code
_entity_poly.pdbx_strand_id
1 'polypeptide(L)' 'MNNLVLSLAPKFTKLLTLVLRQENLQLEDTAFETIAKFCHDLQDLDLSKSFKLGDRSL' A
#
# COMPACT_ATOMS: atom_id res chain seq x y z
N MET A 1 5.89 6.98 1.02
CA MET A 1 5.81 5.79 0.14
C MET A 1 4.69 5.84 -0.91
N ASN A 2 3.72 6.77 -0.77
CA ASN A 2 2.58 6.91 -1.68
C ASN A 2 2.95 6.97 -3.17
N ASN A 3 3.84 7.88 -3.57
CA ASN A 3 4.22 8.03 -4.99
C ASN A 3 4.74 6.75 -5.64
N LEU A 4 5.44 5.91 -4.86
CA LEU A 4 5.95 4.63 -5.34
C LEU A 4 4.78 3.68 -5.63
N VAL A 5 3.87 3.50 -4.66
CA VAL A 5 2.66 2.67 -4.83
C VAL A 5 1.81 3.18 -6.00
N LEU A 6 1.57 4.49 -6.09
CA LEU A 6 0.80 5.10 -7.18
C LEU A 6 1.40 4.80 -8.56
N SER A 7 2.74 4.79 -8.67
CA SER A 7 3.43 4.54 -9.93
C SER A 7 3.53 3.04 -10.31
N LEU A 8 3.52 2.15 -9.31
CA LEU A 8 3.76 0.72 -9.50
C LEU A 8 2.46 -0.09 -9.59
N ALA A 9 1.44 0.23 -8.79
CA ALA A 9 0.19 -0.54 -8.76
C ALA A 9 -0.47 -0.72 -10.14
N PRO A 10 -0.55 0.31 -11.02
CA PRO A 10 -1.08 0.14 -12.38
C PRO A 10 -0.25 -0.80 -13.27
N LYS A 11 1.03 -1.01 -12.94
CA LYS A 11 1.96 -1.84 -13.74
C LYS A 11 1.95 -3.31 -13.32
N PHE A 12 1.44 -3.61 -12.13
CA PHE A 12 1.41 -4.96 -11.56
C PHE A 12 -0.03 -5.37 -11.24
N THR A 13 -0.86 -5.52 -12.28
CA THR A 13 -2.29 -5.83 -12.10
C THR A 13 -2.54 -7.25 -11.58
N LYS A 14 -1.60 -8.18 -11.83
CA LYS A 14 -1.63 -9.57 -11.35
C LYS A 14 -0.80 -9.78 -10.07
N LEU A 15 -0.57 -8.72 -9.31
CA LEU A 15 0.23 -8.80 -8.09
C LEU A 15 -0.54 -9.62 -7.03
N LEU A 16 0.06 -10.70 -6.54
CA LEU A 16 -0.54 -11.55 -5.51
C LEU A 16 -0.14 -11.14 -4.08
N THR A 17 1.09 -10.64 -3.92
CA THR A 17 1.66 -10.28 -2.61
C THR A 17 2.34 -8.92 -2.73
N LEU A 18 2.04 -8.01 -1.80
CA LEU A 18 2.69 -6.70 -1.67
C LEU A 18 3.23 -6.56 -0.25
N VAL A 19 4.54 -6.36 -0.14
CA VAL A 19 5.23 -6.24 1.15
C VAL A 19 5.84 -4.85 1.26
N LEU A 20 5.35 -4.04 2.20
CA LEU A 20 5.81 -2.67 2.46
C LEU A 20 6.23 -2.55 3.92
N ARG A 21 7.54 -2.75 4.17
CA ARG A 21 8.13 -2.74 5.51
C ARG A 21 9.08 -1.57 5.65
N GLN A 22 8.69 -0.54 6.42
CA GLN A 22 9.55 0.62 6.68
C GLN A 22 9.24 1.25 8.04
N GLU A 23 10.26 1.69 8.77
CA GLU A 23 10.06 2.44 10.00
C GLU A 23 9.39 3.79 9.68
N ASN A 24 8.19 4.02 10.24
CA ASN A 24 7.32 5.19 9.98
C ASN A 24 6.67 5.26 8.58
N LEU A 25 6.31 4.12 7.99
CA LEU A 25 5.50 4.13 6.77
C LEU A 25 4.11 4.76 7.06
N GLN A 26 3.82 5.90 6.42
CA GLN A 26 2.48 6.45 6.30
C GLN A 26 2.01 6.28 4.85
N LEU A 27 1.13 5.31 4.63
CA LEU A 27 0.35 5.19 3.41
C LEU A 27 -0.89 6.07 3.56
N GLU A 28 -1.13 6.90 2.57
CA GLU A 28 -2.36 7.69 2.46
C GLU A 28 -3.45 6.84 1.82
N ASP A 29 -4.71 7.20 2.07
CA ASP A 29 -5.89 6.54 1.51
C ASP A 29 -5.81 6.41 -0.02
N THR A 30 -5.24 7.43 -0.69
CA THR A 30 -5.03 7.43 -2.15
C THR A 30 -4.18 6.25 -2.64
N ALA A 31 -3.22 5.79 -1.85
CA ALA A 31 -2.42 4.63 -2.20
C ALA A 31 -3.21 3.33 -2.02
N PHE A 32 -4.03 3.22 -0.98
CA PHE A 32 -4.92 2.08 -0.78
C PHE A 32 -5.98 1.98 -1.88
N GLU A 33 -6.61 3.11 -2.24
CA GLU A 33 -7.54 3.20 -3.36
C GLU A 33 -6.90 2.75 -4.67
N THR A 34 -5.65 3.17 -4.90
CA THR A 34 -4.92 2.79 -6.12
C THR A 34 -4.57 1.31 -6.14
N ILE A 35 -4.14 0.73 -5.01
CA ILE A 35 -3.93 -0.72 -4.90
C ILE A 35 -5.23 -1.48 -5.20
N ALA A 36 -6.33 -1.10 -4.55
CA ALA A 36 -7.64 -1.73 -4.74
C ALA A 36 -8.14 -1.61 -6.19
N LYS A 37 -7.81 -0.50 -6.86
CA LYS A 37 -8.19 -0.22 -8.24
C LYS A 37 -7.43 -1.04 -9.28
N PHE A 38 -6.18 -1.39 -9.04
CA PHE A 38 -5.33 -2.01 -10.07
C PHE A 38 -4.88 -3.44 -9.73
N CYS A 39 -4.70 -3.76 -8.45
CA CYS A 39 -4.18 -5.05 -8.00
C CYS A 39 -5.32 -5.93 -7.46
N HIS A 40 -6.26 -6.32 -8.33
CA HIS A 40 -7.43 -7.10 -7.93
C HIS A 40 -7.11 -8.53 -7.47
N ASP A 41 -5.98 -9.07 -7.91
CA ASP A 41 -5.52 -10.41 -7.54
C ASP A 41 -4.72 -10.41 -6.22
N LEU A 42 -4.59 -9.25 -5.56
CA LEU A 42 -3.79 -9.11 -4.35
C LEU A 42 -4.43 -9.89 -3.20
N GLN A 43 -3.69 -10.88 -2.70
CA GLN A 43 -4.13 -11.77 -1.61
C GLN A 43 -3.48 -11.40 -0.28
N ASP A 44 -2.23 -10.90 -0.32
CA ASP A 44 -1.47 -10.60 0.90
C ASP A 44 -0.86 -9.19 0.81
N LEU A 45 -1.13 -8.38 1.83
CA LEU A 45 -0.59 -7.04 2.02
C LEU A 45 0.11 -6.97 3.38
N ASP A 46 1.43 -7.14 3.37
CA ASP A 46 2.25 -7.07 4.58
C ASP A 46 2.70 -5.64 4.83
N LEU A 47 2.12 -5.02 5.86
CA LEU A 47 2.52 -3.72 6.40
C LEU A 47 3.26 -3.86 7.74
N SER A 48 3.79 -5.03 8.09
CA SER A 48 4.49 -5.23 9.36
C SER A 48 5.73 -4.32 9.47
N LYS A 49 6.06 -3.90 10.70
CA LYS A 49 7.10 -2.91 11.02
C LYS A 49 6.83 -1.47 10.54
N SER A 50 5.72 -1.24 9.86
CA SER A 50 5.18 0.10 9.51
C SER A 50 4.42 0.74 10.66
N PHE A 51 4.93 0.61 11.89
CA PHE A 51 4.24 0.93 13.14
C PHE A 51 4.14 2.44 13.41
N LYS A 52 3.45 3.15 12.51
CA LYS A 52 2.56 4.27 12.81
C LYS A 52 1.43 4.23 11.77
N LEU A 53 0.52 3.26 11.90
CA LEU A 53 -0.87 3.47 11.50
C LEU A 53 -1.44 4.50 12.47
N GLY A 54 -0.97 5.75 12.33
CA GLY A 54 -1.48 6.89 13.07
C GLY A 54 -2.74 7.31 12.36
N ASP A 55 -3.87 7.10 13.02
CA ASP A 55 -5.14 7.66 12.60
C ASP A 55 -4.95 9.16 12.34
N ARG A 56 -5.36 9.65 11.16
CA ARG A 56 -5.44 11.11 10.93
C ARG A 56 -6.71 11.68 11.57
N SER A 57 -7.53 10.85 12.21
CA SER A 57 -8.57 11.30 13.11
C SER A 57 -7.95 11.79 14.42
N LEU A 58 -8.05 13.11 14.64
CA LEU A 58 -7.80 13.79 15.92
C LEU A 58 -8.59 13.17 17.08
#